data_AF-A0A7X7QIQ9-F1
#
_entry.id   AF-A0A7X7QIQ9-F1
#
_cell.length_a   1.000
_cell.length_b   1.000
_cell.length_c   1.000
_cell.angle_alpha   90.00
_cell.angle_beta   90.00
_cell.angle_gamma   90.00
#
_symmetry.space_group_name_H-M   'P 1'
#
loop_
_entity.id
_entity.type
_entity.pdbx_description
1 polymer ?
#
loop_
_entity_poly.entity_id
_entity_poly.type
_entity_poly.pdbx_seq_one_letter_code
_entity_poly.pdbx_strand_id
1 'polypeptide(L)'
;MDCSSPKPQNGSGPVGRPELTKDQEALVLRAACRRVAEAVRRQRGESSRTLLGEAADAPVYGAFVTLRREGRLRSCCGYLGQNAALGAALDHAADRAATDDPRFPPITTAELAHLDVDVWILWGPEPVKARGENRMHEVVIGRHGVQIARGYARGLLLPGVAVEHRLDSRAFLEQVCIKAGLPTDAWMDDDAELMIFEGRAIHGPMELPPESDRPAAVAGGFYPDDPREIDRQIDKLLASVPSGVKPRPYSGALVPHAGWRYSGRLAAAVFSRLAIPDRAIILCPKHRPGGARWAAAPHRRWLFPGGGLDSDPELASLLAEGVPGLELDAAAHRDEHAIEVQLPLLARLAPDLRVVGISVGDASLPELLSFGVAMSVVLRDMPRRPLLIVSSDMNHFADDSHTRQIDRLAIEAIESLNPELVYETVRQNRISMCGIAPCVVAMETLRWLKCLNRCESVGYATSADADGPTDRVVGYAGLLFE
;
A
#
# COMPACT_ATOMS: atom_id res chain seq x y z
N MET A 1 -11.77 44.79 -28.44
CA MET A 1 -10.31 45.05 -28.38
C MET A 1 -9.64 43.71 -28.16
N ASP A 2 -8.62 43.44 -28.96
CA ASP A 2 -7.94 42.16 -29.20
C ASP A 2 -7.68 41.29 -27.97
N CYS A 3 -8.18 40.05 -28.02
CA CYS A 3 -7.62 38.92 -27.27
C CYS A 3 -6.75 38.12 -28.24
N SER A 4 -5.53 38.61 -28.50
CA SER A 4 -4.52 37.85 -29.21
C SER A 4 -4.02 36.72 -28.31
N SER A 5 -4.42 35.49 -28.62
CA SER A 5 -3.86 34.29 -28.02
C SER A 5 -2.34 34.24 -28.29
N PRO A 6 -1.51 33.83 -27.31
CA PRO A 6 -0.07 33.72 -27.53
C PRO A 6 0.21 32.66 -28.60
N LYS A 7 0.93 33.06 -29.66
CA LYS A 7 1.40 32.14 -30.69
C LYS A 7 2.33 31.08 -30.06
N PRO A 8 2.18 29.78 -30.38
CA PRO A 8 3.14 28.78 -29.95
C PRO A 8 4.50 29.06 -30.58
N GLN A 9 5.55 29.05 -29.76
CA GLN A 9 6.94 29.14 -30.21
C GLN A 9 7.32 27.81 -30.87
N ASN A 10 7.59 27.86 -32.18
CA ASN A 10 8.03 26.72 -32.99
C ASN A 10 9.46 26.31 -32.64
N GLY A 11 9.61 25.25 -31.85
CA GLY A 11 10.85 24.46 -31.74
C GLY A 11 10.74 23.19 -32.58
N SER A 12 10.88 23.30 -33.91
CA SER A 12 10.65 22.22 -34.89
C SER A 12 11.90 21.37 -35.16
N GLY A 13 12.56 20.86 -34.12
CA GLY A 13 13.66 19.90 -34.23
C GLY A 13 13.25 18.51 -33.74
N PRO A 14 13.80 17.41 -34.29
CA PRO A 14 13.51 16.06 -33.81
C PRO A 14 14.00 15.90 -32.36
N VAL A 15 13.12 15.41 -31.48
CA VAL A 15 13.46 15.11 -30.09
C VAL A 15 14.50 13.99 -30.07
N GLY A 16 15.67 14.23 -29.49
CA GLY A 16 16.72 13.23 -29.34
C GLY A 16 16.36 12.13 -28.35
N ARG A 17 17.13 11.03 -28.35
CA ARG A 17 16.95 9.95 -27.37
C ARG A 17 17.15 10.50 -25.94
N PRO A 18 16.19 10.33 -25.03
CA PRO A 18 16.39 10.74 -23.63
C PRO A 18 17.45 9.85 -22.98
N GLU A 19 18.44 10.48 -22.34
CA GLU A 19 19.46 9.80 -21.54
C GLU A 19 18.93 9.63 -20.11
N LEU A 20 18.49 8.41 -19.80
CA LEU A 20 18.06 8.03 -18.45
C LEU A 20 19.06 7.04 -17.85
N THR A 21 19.44 7.25 -16.59
CA THR A 21 20.19 6.27 -15.81
C THR A 21 19.30 5.09 -15.42
N LYS A 22 19.88 3.96 -15.01
CA LYS A 22 19.10 2.80 -14.51
C LYS A 22 18.19 3.17 -13.34
N ASP A 23 18.67 4.03 -12.45
CA ASP A 23 17.87 4.50 -11.31
C ASP A 23 16.69 5.36 -11.77
N GLN A 24 16.90 6.22 -12.77
CA GLN A 24 15.81 7.00 -13.37
C GLN A 24 14.80 6.12 -14.11
N GLU A 25 15.24 5.05 -14.78
CA GLU A 25 14.34 4.07 -15.40
C GLU A 25 13.46 3.36 -14.36
N ALA A 26 14.03 2.96 -13.23
CA ALA A 26 13.27 2.39 -12.11
C ALA A 26 12.26 3.40 -11.54
N LEU A 27 12.64 4.69 -11.45
CA LEU A 27 11.72 5.75 -11.02
C LEU A 27 10.59 6.00 -12.03
N VAL A 28 10.85 5.89 -13.34
CA VAL A 28 9.82 5.97 -14.39
C VAL A 28 8.78 4.86 -14.20
N LEU A 29 9.24 3.62 -14.02
CA LEU A 29 8.34 2.49 -13.79
C LEU A 29 7.53 2.70 -12.50
N ARG A 30 8.17 3.08 -11.41
CA ARG A 30 7.51 3.34 -10.12
C ARG A 30 6.47 4.47 -10.21
N ALA A 31 6.79 5.54 -10.92
CA ALA A 31 5.88 6.65 -11.16
C ALA A 31 4.66 6.22 -11.98
N ALA A 32 4.87 5.38 -13.02
CA ALA A 32 3.79 4.79 -13.80
C ALA A 32 2.88 3.91 -12.95
N CYS A 33 3.45 2.98 -12.16
CA CYS A 33 2.68 2.09 -11.28
C CYS A 33 1.84 2.88 -10.27
N ARG A 34 2.44 3.89 -9.63
CA ARG A 34 1.74 4.79 -8.70
C ARG A 34 0.58 5.49 -9.39
N ARG A 35 0.83 6.11 -10.56
CA ARG A 35 -0.19 6.88 -11.28
C ARG A 35 -1.36 6.01 -11.74
N VAL A 36 -1.08 4.83 -12.30
CA VAL A 36 -2.12 3.85 -12.69
C VAL A 36 -2.97 3.48 -11.47
N ALA A 37 -2.35 3.20 -10.32
CA ALA A 37 -3.07 2.83 -9.11
C ALA A 37 -3.96 3.96 -8.58
N GLU A 38 -3.46 5.19 -8.54
CA GLU A 38 -4.24 6.37 -8.16
C GLU A 38 -5.44 6.58 -9.06
N ALA A 39 -5.26 6.44 -10.39
CA ALA A 39 -6.33 6.55 -11.37
C ALA A 39 -7.42 5.48 -11.16
N VAL A 40 -7.02 4.22 -10.97
CA VAL A 40 -7.94 3.11 -10.64
C VAL A 40 -8.71 3.36 -9.35
N ARG A 41 -8.03 3.87 -8.32
CA ARG A 41 -8.62 4.20 -7.01
C ARG A 41 -9.40 5.52 -7.01
N ARG A 42 -9.45 6.25 -8.14
CA ARG A 42 -10.04 7.59 -8.28
C ARG A 42 -9.49 8.60 -7.27
N GLN A 43 -8.22 8.48 -6.95
CA GLN A 43 -7.52 9.37 -6.03
C GLN A 43 -6.86 10.53 -6.81
N ARG A 44 -6.89 11.73 -6.24
CA ARG A 44 -6.01 12.82 -6.71
C ARG A 44 -4.62 12.55 -6.15
N GLY A 45 -3.68 12.30 -7.04
CA GLY A 45 -2.28 12.06 -6.70
C GLY A 45 -1.37 13.19 -7.15
N GLU A 46 -0.11 13.08 -6.73
CA GLU A 46 0.96 13.98 -7.15
C GLU A 46 1.47 13.59 -8.53
N SER A 47 1.84 14.58 -9.34
CA SER A 47 2.43 14.34 -10.66
C SER A 47 3.67 13.43 -10.56
N SER A 48 3.90 12.63 -11.60
CA SER A 48 5.14 11.87 -11.78
C SER A 48 6.40 12.74 -11.68
N ARG A 49 6.28 14.06 -11.90
CA ARG A 49 7.35 15.03 -11.66
C ARG A 49 7.98 14.92 -10.27
N THR A 50 7.18 14.70 -9.22
CA THR A 50 7.71 14.63 -7.84
C THR A 50 8.70 13.48 -7.66
N LEU A 51 8.45 12.33 -8.30
CA LEU A 51 9.34 11.16 -8.23
C LEU A 51 10.53 11.28 -9.19
N LEU A 52 10.30 11.83 -10.38
CA LEU A 52 11.30 11.89 -11.44
C LEU A 52 12.27 13.07 -11.31
N GLY A 53 11.92 14.09 -10.52
CA GLY A 53 12.76 15.28 -10.37
C GLY A 53 13.03 15.95 -11.72
N GLU A 54 14.30 16.28 -11.98
CA GLU A 54 14.72 16.90 -13.25
C GLU A 54 14.50 16.01 -14.48
N ALA A 55 14.52 14.68 -14.31
CA ALA A 55 14.28 13.75 -15.43
C ALA A 55 12.85 13.86 -15.99
N ALA A 56 11.92 14.40 -15.21
CA ALA A 56 10.55 14.64 -15.66
C ALA A 56 10.46 15.63 -16.82
N ASP A 57 11.42 16.55 -16.92
CA ASP A 57 11.47 17.61 -17.94
C ASP A 57 12.14 17.16 -19.24
N ALA A 58 12.67 15.93 -19.29
CA ALA A 58 13.28 15.38 -20.49
C ALA A 58 12.26 15.42 -21.65
N PRO A 59 12.60 16.03 -22.79
CA PRO A 59 11.70 16.10 -23.92
C PRO A 59 11.54 14.71 -24.54
N VAL A 60 10.30 14.32 -24.82
CA VAL A 60 9.97 13.06 -25.50
C VAL A 60 9.01 13.33 -26.65
N TYR A 61 9.05 12.47 -27.68
CA TYR A 61 8.06 12.49 -28.75
C TYR A 61 6.70 11.95 -28.28
N GLY A 62 6.73 11.02 -27.33
CA GLY A 62 5.56 10.45 -26.70
C GLY A 62 5.92 9.41 -25.65
N ALA A 63 4.93 9.03 -24.86
CA ALA A 63 5.03 7.93 -23.92
C ALA A 63 3.77 7.06 -23.97
N PHE A 64 3.92 5.75 -23.82
CA PHE A 64 2.81 4.81 -23.71
C PHE A 64 2.98 3.95 -22.47
N VAL A 65 1.88 3.71 -21.76
CA VAL A 65 1.79 2.75 -20.67
C VAL A 65 1.00 1.56 -21.15
N THR A 66 1.62 0.39 -21.09
CA THR A 66 1.00 -0.90 -21.43
C THR A 66 0.86 -1.71 -20.16
N LEU A 67 -0.36 -2.15 -19.87
CA LEU A 67 -0.66 -3.05 -18.76
C LEU A 67 -0.85 -4.45 -19.35
N ARG A 68 -0.15 -5.44 -18.78
CA ARG A 68 -0.30 -6.84 -19.14
C ARG A 68 -0.78 -7.64 -17.94
N ARG A 69 -1.50 -8.73 -18.18
CA ARG A 69 -1.87 -9.72 -17.16
C ARG A 69 -1.49 -11.09 -17.68
N GLU A 70 -0.67 -11.82 -16.93
CA GLU A 70 -0.14 -13.13 -17.36
C GLU A 70 0.48 -13.07 -18.77
N GLY A 71 1.25 -12.00 -19.04
CA GLY A 71 1.88 -11.74 -20.34
C GLY A 71 0.96 -11.24 -21.46
N ARG A 72 -0.37 -11.23 -21.26
CA ARG A 72 -1.36 -10.80 -22.27
C ARG A 72 -1.71 -9.31 -22.12
N LEU A 73 -1.89 -8.62 -23.24
CA LEU A 73 -2.30 -7.20 -23.25
C LEU A 73 -3.64 -7.01 -22.52
N ARG A 74 -3.67 -6.13 -21.51
CA ARG A 74 -4.86 -5.74 -20.74
C ARG A 74 -5.28 -4.29 -20.98
N SER A 75 -4.32 -3.41 -21.29
CA SER A 75 -4.56 -2.02 -21.70
C SER A 75 -3.30 -1.46 -22.34
N CYS A 76 -3.42 -0.55 -23.30
CA CYS A 76 -2.29 0.24 -23.79
C CYS A 76 -2.77 1.59 -24.30
N CYS A 77 -2.37 2.64 -23.61
CA CYS A 77 -2.67 4.02 -23.97
C CYS A 77 -1.41 4.88 -23.91
N GLY A 78 -1.43 5.98 -24.65
CA GLY A 78 -0.28 6.88 -24.68
C GLY A 78 -0.64 8.31 -24.99
N TYR A 79 0.39 9.13 -24.91
CA TYR A 79 0.41 10.50 -25.39
C TYR A 79 1.40 10.58 -26.55
N LEU A 80 0.99 11.22 -27.64
CA LEU A 80 1.80 11.41 -28.84
C LEU A 80 1.60 12.85 -29.34
N GLY A 81 2.69 13.59 -29.56
CA GLY A 81 2.62 14.96 -30.06
C GLY A 81 3.65 15.90 -29.45
N GLN A 82 3.88 17.02 -30.14
CA GLN A 82 5.01 17.97 -29.99
C GLN A 82 5.58 18.11 -28.57
N ASN A 83 6.87 17.76 -28.42
CA ASN A 83 7.78 18.09 -27.33
C ASN A 83 7.15 18.10 -25.92
N ALA A 84 6.58 16.97 -25.51
CA ALA A 84 6.08 16.82 -24.15
C ALA A 84 7.22 16.53 -23.18
N ALA A 85 7.09 17.03 -21.95
CA ALA A 85 7.90 16.60 -20.83
C ALA A 85 7.55 15.15 -20.47
N LEU A 86 8.56 14.31 -20.25
CA LEU A 86 8.41 12.89 -19.89
C LEU A 86 7.37 12.67 -18.79
N GLY A 87 7.43 13.46 -17.70
CA GLY A 87 6.51 13.32 -16.58
C GLY A 87 5.04 13.56 -16.97
N ALA A 88 4.77 14.58 -17.79
CA ALA A 88 3.42 14.89 -18.24
C ALA A 88 2.89 13.85 -19.24
N ALA A 89 3.75 13.39 -20.16
CA ALA A 89 3.39 12.32 -21.09
C ALA A 89 3.10 11.01 -20.37
N LEU A 90 3.88 10.69 -19.32
CA LEU A 90 3.70 9.52 -18.48
C LEU A 90 2.39 9.58 -17.68
N ASP A 91 2.13 10.71 -17.01
CA ASP A 91 0.91 10.91 -16.21
C ASP A 91 -0.34 10.69 -17.08
N HIS A 92 -0.38 11.32 -18.25
CA HIS A 92 -1.49 11.18 -19.19
C HIS A 92 -1.64 9.75 -19.74
N ALA A 93 -0.52 9.10 -20.08
CA ALA A 93 -0.54 7.72 -20.59
C ALA A 93 -1.03 6.72 -19.53
N ALA A 94 -0.56 6.87 -18.29
CA ALA A 94 -0.94 6.03 -17.16
C ALA A 94 -2.42 6.17 -16.80
N ASP A 95 -2.93 7.41 -16.70
CA ASP A 95 -4.34 7.68 -16.41
C ASP A 95 -5.26 7.00 -17.43
N ARG A 96 -4.95 7.20 -18.71
CA ARG A 96 -5.74 6.62 -19.79
C ARG A 96 -5.62 5.11 -19.83
N ALA A 97 -4.44 4.54 -19.58
CA ALA A 97 -4.27 3.10 -19.54
C ALA A 97 -5.10 2.47 -18.40
N ALA A 98 -5.29 3.18 -17.29
CA ALA A 98 -6.13 2.76 -16.18
C ALA A 98 -7.63 2.82 -16.49
N THR A 99 -8.10 3.90 -17.13
CA THR A 99 -9.55 4.20 -17.18
C THR A 99 -10.17 4.28 -18.59
N ASP A 100 -9.40 4.59 -19.63
CA ASP A 100 -9.91 5.14 -20.90
C ASP A 100 -9.40 4.40 -22.15
N ASP A 101 -9.02 3.12 -22.06
CA ASP A 101 -8.76 2.28 -23.24
C ASP A 101 -10.09 1.74 -23.80
N PRO A 102 -10.57 2.21 -24.96
CA PRO A 102 -11.90 1.86 -25.48
C PRO A 102 -12.05 0.37 -25.85
N ARG A 103 -10.94 -0.37 -25.95
CA ARG A 103 -10.94 -1.80 -26.30
C ARG A 103 -11.22 -2.70 -25.09
N PHE A 104 -11.05 -2.18 -23.87
CA PHE A 104 -11.14 -2.95 -22.64
C PHE A 104 -11.95 -2.22 -21.57
N PRO A 105 -12.60 -2.93 -20.62
CA PRO A 105 -13.15 -2.30 -19.44
C PRO A 105 -12.06 -1.60 -18.59
N PRO A 106 -12.41 -0.55 -17.82
CA PRO A 106 -11.48 0.08 -16.87
C PRO A 106 -10.85 -0.95 -15.92
N ILE A 107 -9.61 -0.69 -15.50
CA ILE A 107 -8.89 -1.55 -14.55
C ILE A 107 -9.54 -1.45 -13.17
N THR A 108 -9.68 -2.58 -12.48
CA THR A 108 -10.20 -2.65 -11.11
C THR A 108 -9.07 -2.70 -10.08
N THR A 109 -9.33 -2.30 -8.83
CA THR A 109 -8.33 -2.34 -7.75
C THR A 109 -7.76 -3.74 -7.52
N ALA A 110 -8.59 -4.78 -7.66
CA ALA A 110 -8.19 -6.18 -7.50
C ALA A 110 -7.26 -6.66 -8.63
N GLU A 111 -7.30 -6.04 -9.82
CA GLU A 111 -6.40 -6.40 -10.91
C GLU A 111 -4.97 -5.92 -10.68
N LEU A 112 -4.76 -4.83 -9.91
CA LEU A 112 -3.47 -4.17 -9.78
C LEU A 112 -2.33 -5.13 -9.38
N ALA A 113 -2.58 -6.04 -8.43
CA ALA A 113 -1.58 -7.01 -7.95
C ALA A 113 -1.18 -8.08 -8.99
N HIS A 114 -1.89 -8.16 -10.11
CA HIS A 114 -1.68 -9.17 -11.16
C HIS A 114 -1.22 -8.56 -12.49
N LEU A 115 -0.86 -7.28 -12.50
CA LEU A 115 -0.43 -6.59 -13.70
C LEU A 115 1.09 -6.53 -13.80
N ASP A 116 1.57 -6.54 -15.04
CA ASP A 116 2.89 -6.04 -15.41
C ASP A 116 2.72 -4.69 -16.12
N VAL A 117 3.73 -3.83 -16.02
CA VAL A 117 3.74 -2.48 -16.62
C VAL A 117 4.92 -2.36 -17.57
N ASP A 118 4.62 -1.98 -18.82
CA ASP A 118 5.62 -1.53 -19.78
C ASP A 118 5.45 -0.03 -20.04
N VAL A 119 6.50 0.76 -19.80
CA VAL A 119 6.54 2.18 -20.15
C VAL A 119 7.39 2.36 -21.41
N TRP A 120 6.74 2.67 -22.53
CA TRP A 120 7.40 3.03 -23.77
C TRP A 120 7.71 4.52 -23.80
N ILE A 121 8.97 4.86 -24.06
CA ILE A 121 9.42 6.23 -24.29
C ILE A 121 9.83 6.35 -25.76
N LEU A 122 9.31 7.36 -26.46
CA LEU A 122 9.48 7.54 -27.90
C LEU A 122 10.30 8.79 -28.23
N TRP A 123 11.12 8.72 -29.28
CA TRP A 123 11.97 9.81 -29.75
C TRP A 123 12.25 9.72 -31.26
N GLY A 124 12.93 10.73 -31.80
CA GLY A 124 13.43 10.75 -33.18
C GLY A 124 12.36 10.60 -34.26
N PRO A 125 11.26 11.39 -34.26
CA PRO A 125 10.27 11.31 -35.32
C PRO A 125 10.84 11.85 -36.64
N GLU A 126 10.78 11.03 -37.70
CA GLU A 126 11.25 11.38 -39.04
C GLU A 126 10.23 10.99 -40.11
N PRO A 127 9.95 11.86 -41.09
CA PRO A 127 9.08 11.51 -42.22
C PRO A 127 9.78 10.54 -43.16
N VAL A 128 9.06 9.51 -43.60
CA VAL A 128 9.52 8.60 -44.65
C VAL A 128 9.45 9.32 -45.99
N LYS A 129 10.59 9.44 -46.68
CA LYS A 129 10.70 10.25 -47.91
C LYS A 129 10.45 9.44 -49.17
N ALA A 130 10.73 8.13 -49.14
CA ALA A 130 10.40 7.21 -50.21
C ALA A 130 8.89 7.20 -50.52
N ARG A 131 8.56 6.71 -51.72
CA ARG A 131 7.19 6.60 -52.26
C ARG A 131 6.92 5.19 -52.74
N GLY A 132 5.63 4.81 -52.80
CA GLY A 132 5.20 3.48 -53.21
C GLY A 132 5.87 2.39 -52.37
N GLU A 133 6.20 1.26 -53.01
CA GLU A 133 6.80 0.11 -52.33
C GLU A 133 8.16 0.42 -51.68
N ASN A 134 8.90 1.42 -52.18
CA ASN A 134 10.21 1.77 -51.62
C ASN A 134 10.15 2.27 -50.17
N ARG A 135 8.98 2.68 -49.67
CA ARG A 135 8.77 3.07 -48.27
C ARG A 135 9.15 1.96 -47.29
N MET A 136 9.00 0.69 -47.67
CA MET A 136 9.32 -0.43 -46.79
C MET A 136 10.83 -0.55 -46.49
N HIS A 137 11.70 -0.01 -47.35
CA HIS A 137 13.15 -0.04 -47.15
C HIS A 137 13.64 1.00 -46.14
N GLU A 138 12.83 2.01 -45.80
CA GLU A 138 13.14 3.00 -44.76
C GLU A 138 12.66 2.53 -43.36
N VAL A 139 11.89 1.44 -43.30
CA VAL A 139 11.38 0.87 -42.04
C VAL A 139 12.29 -0.27 -41.58
N VAL A 140 12.98 -0.06 -40.45
CA VAL A 140 13.86 -1.05 -39.84
C VAL A 140 13.14 -1.74 -38.67
N ILE A 141 12.80 -3.02 -38.86
CA ILE A 141 12.11 -3.83 -37.84
C ILE A 141 12.93 -3.93 -36.55
N GLY A 142 12.24 -3.80 -35.41
CA GLY A 142 12.84 -3.81 -34.08
C GLY A 142 13.50 -2.50 -33.66
N ARG A 143 13.66 -1.55 -34.58
CA ARG A 143 14.13 -0.18 -34.29
C ARG A 143 13.02 0.84 -34.44
N HIS A 144 12.30 0.80 -35.55
CA HIS A 144 11.29 1.81 -35.89
C HIS A 144 9.90 1.39 -35.43
N GLY A 145 9.20 2.31 -34.77
CA GLY A 145 7.75 2.39 -34.77
C GLY A 145 7.29 3.17 -36.01
N VAL A 146 6.04 2.97 -36.41
CA VAL A 146 5.46 3.59 -37.60
C VAL A 146 4.15 4.27 -37.23
N GLN A 147 3.97 5.49 -37.73
CA GLN A 147 2.71 6.20 -37.72
C GLN A 147 2.29 6.49 -39.16
N ILE A 148 1.02 6.23 -39.47
CA ILE A 148 0.39 6.60 -40.73
C ILE A 148 -0.79 7.54 -40.47
N ALA A 149 -0.96 8.53 -41.33
CA ALA A 149 -2.13 9.38 -41.39
C ALA A 149 -2.60 9.59 -42.83
N ARG A 150 -3.92 9.51 -43.07
CA ARG A 150 -4.56 9.89 -44.34
C ARG A 150 -5.91 10.55 -44.04
N GLY A 151 -6.00 11.85 -44.23
CA GLY A 151 -7.16 12.64 -43.79
C GLY A 151 -7.35 12.55 -42.26
N TYR A 152 -8.52 12.07 -41.81
CA TYR A 152 -8.81 11.88 -40.37
C TYR A 152 -8.35 10.53 -39.81
N ALA A 153 -8.06 9.56 -40.68
CA ALA A 153 -7.63 8.22 -40.31
C ALA A 153 -6.16 8.25 -39.87
N ARG A 154 -5.88 7.68 -38.69
CA ARG A 154 -4.53 7.64 -38.13
C ARG A 154 -4.28 6.32 -37.42
N GLY A 155 -3.09 5.76 -37.60
CA GLY A 155 -2.66 4.54 -36.93
C GLY A 155 -1.21 4.67 -36.48
N LEU A 156 -0.87 4.02 -35.39
CA LEU A 156 0.50 3.96 -34.87
C LEU A 156 0.81 2.58 -34.32
N LEU A 157 1.94 2.01 -34.69
CA LEU A 157 2.49 0.80 -34.07
C LEU A 157 3.85 1.09 -33.44
N LEU A 158 4.05 0.57 -32.22
CA LEU A 158 5.29 0.72 -31.46
C LEU A 158 6.39 -0.21 -32.03
N PRO A 159 7.68 0.12 -31.85
CA PRO A 159 8.79 -0.67 -32.39
C PRO A 159 8.75 -2.16 -32.05
N GLY A 160 8.28 -2.50 -30.84
CA GLY A 160 8.22 -3.89 -30.36
C GLY A 160 7.19 -4.76 -31.06
N VAL A 161 6.15 -4.18 -31.68
CA VAL A 161 5.02 -4.93 -32.26
C VAL A 161 5.49 -5.85 -33.39
N ALA A 162 6.34 -5.33 -34.28
CA ALA A 162 6.83 -6.13 -35.40
C ALA A 162 7.69 -7.32 -34.92
N VAL A 163 8.46 -7.15 -33.85
CA VAL A 163 9.27 -8.22 -33.26
C VAL A 163 8.38 -9.26 -32.57
N GLU A 164 7.41 -8.82 -31.75
CA GLU A 164 6.47 -9.68 -31.03
C GLU A 164 5.65 -10.57 -31.98
N HIS A 165 5.24 -10.02 -33.13
CA HIS A 165 4.43 -10.71 -34.13
C HIS A 165 5.22 -11.28 -35.32
N ARG A 166 6.56 -11.21 -35.30
CA ARG A 166 7.45 -11.69 -36.38
C ARG A 166 7.09 -11.13 -37.76
N LEU A 167 6.77 -9.84 -37.82
CA LEU A 167 6.43 -9.14 -39.06
C LEU A 167 7.69 -8.65 -39.77
N ASP A 168 7.68 -8.68 -41.10
CA ASP A 168 8.63 -7.93 -41.93
C ASP A 168 8.14 -6.48 -42.14
N SER A 169 8.95 -5.65 -42.79
CA SER A 169 8.62 -4.23 -43.01
C SER A 169 7.33 -4.02 -43.81
N ARG A 170 7.02 -4.91 -44.75
CA ARG A 170 5.80 -4.82 -45.57
C ARG A 170 4.57 -5.14 -44.72
N ALA A 171 4.59 -6.29 -44.05
CA ALA A 171 3.51 -6.70 -43.15
C ALA A 171 3.30 -5.68 -42.02
N PHE A 172 4.37 -5.06 -41.52
CA PHE A 172 4.26 -4.02 -40.49
C PHE A 172 3.54 -2.77 -40.99
N LEU A 173 3.82 -2.34 -42.22
CA LEU A 173 3.14 -1.23 -42.89
C LEU A 173 1.66 -1.54 -43.19
N GLU A 174 1.37 -2.78 -43.58
CA GLU A 174 -0.02 -3.24 -43.77
C GLU A 174 -0.79 -3.22 -42.43
N GLN A 175 -0.17 -3.69 -41.33
CA GLN A 175 -0.79 -3.70 -40.01
C GLN A 175 -1.07 -2.29 -39.46
N VAL A 176 -0.19 -1.31 -39.69
CA VAL A 176 -0.45 0.07 -39.25
C VAL A 176 -1.60 0.69 -40.04
N CYS A 177 -1.78 0.33 -41.32
CA CYS A 177 -2.94 0.72 -42.12
C CYS A 177 -4.23 0.14 -41.55
N ILE A 178 -4.24 -1.17 -41.24
CA ILE A 178 -5.40 -1.83 -40.60
C ILE A 178 -5.75 -1.12 -39.29
N LYS A 179 -4.76 -0.81 -38.45
CA LYS A 179 -4.97 -0.08 -37.19
C LYS A 179 -5.50 1.33 -37.41
N ALA A 180 -5.16 1.98 -38.52
CA ALA A 180 -5.70 3.28 -38.92
C ALA A 180 -7.11 3.21 -39.50
N GLY A 181 -7.64 2.01 -39.77
CA GLY A 181 -8.89 1.82 -40.52
C GLY A 181 -8.75 2.09 -42.02
N LEU A 182 -7.54 1.93 -42.57
CA LEU A 182 -7.20 2.15 -43.97
C LEU A 182 -7.05 0.82 -44.74
N PRO A 183 -7.19 0.82 -46.08
CA PRO A 183 -6.78 -0.30 -46.93
C PRO A 183 -5.33 -0.71 -46.66
N THR A 184 -5.02 -2.00 -46.75
CA THR A 184 -3.69 -2.56 -46.39
C THR A 184 -2.54 -2.02 -47.23
N ASP A 185 -2.84 -1.54 -48.43
CA ASP A 185 -1.90 -0.96 -49.40
C ASP A 185 -1.80 0.57 -49.30
N ALA A 186 -2.61 1.22 -48.47
CA ALA A 186 -2.68 2.69 -48.38
C ALA A 186 -1.35 3.35 -47.97
N TRP A 187 -0.42 2.62 -47.35
CA TRP A 187 0.92 3.13 -47.06
C TRP A 187 1.74 3.45 -48.31
N MET A 188 1.36 2.93 -49.49
CA MET A 188 2.01 3.23 -50.76
C MET A 188 1.53 4.54 -51.39
N ASP A 189 0.36 5.05 -50.94
CA ASP A 189 -0.26 6.23 -51.54
C ASP A 189 0.53 7.51 -51.22
N ASP A 190 0.57 8.43 -52.20
CA ASP A 190 1.26 9.70 -52.08
C ASP A 190 0.59 10.68 -51.10
N ASP A 191 -0.71 10.50 -50.83
CA ASP A 191 -1.49 11.28 -49.87
C ASP A 191 -1.51 10.67 -48.45
N ALA A 192 -0.88 9.50 -48.26
CA ALA A 192 -0.62 8.94 -46.95
C ALA A 192 0.69 9.50 -46.38
N GLU A 193 0.58 10.18 -45.24
CA GLU A 193 1.71 10.67 -44.44
C GLU A 193 2.25 9.52 -43.58
N LEU A 194 3.52 9.18 -43.78
CA LEU A 194 4.18 8.11 -43.04
C LEU A 194 5.36 8.67 -42.24
N MET A 195 5.35 8.42 -40.95
CA MET A 195 6.41 8.82 -40.01
C MET A 195 6.99 7.57 -39.36
N ILE A 196 8.31 7.53 -39.24
CA ILE A 196 9.02 6.57 -38.39
C ILE A 196 9.51 7.27 -37.13
N PHE A 197 9.62 6.53 -36.04
CA PHE A 197 10.20 7.00 -34.79
C PHE A 197 10.86 5.83 -34.07
N GLU A 198 11.74 6.14 -33.12
CA GLU A 198 12.36 5.13 -32.28
C GLU A 198 11.68 5.09 -30.90
N GLY A 199 11.88 4.00 -30.18
CA GLY A 199 11.39 3.90 -28.82
C GLY A 199 11.96 2.70 -28.09
N ARG A 200 11.88 2.76 -26.77
CA ARG A 200 12.25 1.67 -25.87
C ARG A 200 11.21 1.53 -24.77
N ALA A 201 10.97 0.28 -24.39
CA ALA A 201 10.17 -0.06 -23.22
C ALA A 201 11.05 -0.28 -21.98
N ILE A 202 10.57 0.22 -20.86
CA ILE A 202 11.02 -0.14 -19.52
C ILE A 202 9.97 -1.09 -18.96
N HIS A 203 10.38 -2.28 -18.54
CA HIS A 203 9.49 -3.36 -18.15
C HIS A 203 9.64 -3.66 -16.65
N GLY A 204 8.53 -3.96 -15.98
CA GLY A 204 8.56 -4.60 -14.68
C GLY A 204 7.17 -4.88 -14.11
N PRO A 205 7.10 -5.58 -12.97
CA PRO A 205 5.83 -5.87 -12.32
C PRO A 205 5.13 -4.59 -11.88
N MET A 206 3.80 -4.65 -11.76
CA MET A 206 3.01 -3.61 -11.11
C MET A 206 3.30 -3.58 -9.61
N GLU A 207 4.40 -2.91 -9.25
CA GLU A 207 4.76 -2.66 -7.87
C GLU A 207 4.12 -1.36 -7.40
N LEU A 208 3.09 -1.49 -6.59
CA LEU A 208 2.61 -0.37 -5.80
C LEU A 208 3.71 -0.05 -4.78
N PRO A 209 4.27 1.17 -4.75
CA PRO A 209 5.17 1.52 -3.67
C PRO A 209 4.44 1.29 -2.34
N PRO A 210 5.12 0.78 -1.29
CA PRO A 210 4.59 0.94 0.05
C PRO A 210 4.28 2.44 0.22
N GLU A 211 3.08 2.73 0.71
CA GLU A 211 2.67 4.11 0.91
C GLU A 211 3.68 4.78 1.86
N SER A 212 3.77 6.10 1.77
CA SER A 212 4.70 6.95 2.54
C SER A 212 4.83 6.53 4.00
N ASP A 213 5.94 6.88 4.64
CA ASP A 213 6.07 6.73 6.10
C ASP A 213 4.84 7.31 6.81
N ARG A 214 4.30 6.58 7.79
CA ARG A 214 3.15 7.00 8.60
C ARG A 214 3.63 8.00 9.65
N PRO A 215 3.23 9.29 9.59
CA PRO A 215 3.56 10.25 10.64
C PRO A 215 2.78 9.95 11.93
N ALA A 216 3.32 10.37 13.07
CA ALA A 216 2.57 10.34 14.32
C ALA A 216 1.33 11.23 14.23
N ALA A 217 0.19 10.69 14.63
CA ALA A 217 -1.10 11.34 14.65
C ALA A 217 -1.53 11.77 16.06
N VAL A 218 -0.95 11.16 17.11
CA VAL A 218 -1.40 11.38 18.50
C VAL A 218 -0.30 11.76 19.49
N ALA A 219 0.92 12.01 19.00
CA ALA A 219 1.96 12.67 19.78
C ALA A 219 1.46 14.03 20.32
N GLY A 220 1.80 14.35 21.56
CA GLY A 220 1.28 15.50 22.32
C GLY A 220 -0.06 15.25 23.02
N GLY A 221 -0.81 14.21 22.62
CA GLY A 221 -2.08 13.83 23.23
C GLY A 221 -2.00 12.56 24.08
N PHE A 222 -1.61 11.45 23.46
CA PHE A 222 -1.55 10.13 24.12
C PHE A 222 -0.19 9.86 24.75
N TYR A 223 0.85 10.46 24.22
CA TYR A 223 2.23 10.45 24.71
C TYR A 223 2.89 11.79 24.32
N PRO A 224 4.04 12.17 24.90
CA PRO A 224 4.67 13.46 24.62
C PRO A 224 5.04 13.64 23.13
N ASP A 225 5.11 14.89 22.66
CA ASP A 225 5.59 15.25 21.33
C ASP A 225 7.08 15.66 21.28
N ASP A 226 7.69 15.91 22.44
CA ASP A 226 9.13 16.16 22.57
C ASP A 226 9.92 14.85 22.70
N PRO A 227 10.92 14.59 21.82
CA PRO A 227 11.73 13.36 21.87
C PRO A 227 12.42 13.09 23.21
N ARG A 228 12.90 14.12 23.91
CA ARG A 228 13.61 13.93 25.19
C ARG A 228 12.63 13.57 26.30
N GLU A 229 11.42 14.13 26.26
CA GLU A 229 10.36 13.78 27.20
C GLU A 229 9.81 12.37 26.94
N ILE A 230 9.69 11.96 25.66
CA ILE A 230 9.41 10.57 25.28
C ILE A 230 10.43 9.64 25.94
N ASP A 231 11.72 9.91 25.76
CA ASP A 231 12.79 9.06 26.30
C ASP A 231 12.72 8.93 27.83
N ARG A 232 12.54 10.06 28.53
CA ARG A 232 12.40 10.07 30.00
C ARG A 232 11.17 9.31 30.48
N GLN A 233 10.04 9.44 29.79
CA GLN A 233 8.83 8.72 30.17
C GLN A 233 8.97 7.22 29.93
N ILE A 234 9.57 6.80 28.80
CA ILE A 234 9.88 5.38 28.57
C ILE A 234 10.79 4.85 29.69
N ASP A 235 11.85 5.56 30.06
CA ASP A 235 12.75 5.16 31.15
C ASP A 235 11.99 4.99 32.47
N LYS A 236 11.09 5.94 32.79
CA LYS A 236 10.25 5.87 33.99
C LYS A 236 9.28 4.68 33.95
N LEU A 237 8.68 4.40 32.80
CA LEU A 237 7.76 3.27 32.61
C LEU A 237 8.51 1.94 32.78
N LEU A 238 9.66 1.78 32.13
CA LEU A 238 10.49 0.57 32.24
C LEU A 238 11.05 0.38 33.65
N ALA A 239 11.45 1.46 34.33
CA ALA A 239 11.91 1.41 35.72
C ALA A 239 10.82 0.98 36.72
N SER A 240 9.53 1.10 36.35
CA SER A 240 8.42 0.63 37.18
C SER A 240 8.19 -0.88 37.11
N VAL A 241 8.81 -1.57 36.15
CA VAL A 241 8.71 -3.02 36.02
C VAL A 241 9.52 -3.70 37.13
N PRO A 242 8.97 -4.69 37.85
CA PRO A 242 9.69 -5.39 38.91
C PRO A 242 11.05 -5.95 38.46
N SER A 243 12.07 -5.78 39.29
CA SER A 243 13.40 -6.34 39.03
C SER A 243 13.35 -7.87 38.96
N GLY A 244 14.08 -8.46 38.01
CA GLY A 244 14.15 -9.92 37.83
C GLY A 244 13.12 -10.49 36.83
N VAL A 245 12.25 -9.66 36.26
CA VAL A 245 11.43 -10.06 35.10
C VAL A 245 12.36 -10.42 33.94
N LYS A 246 12.25 -11.66 33.45
CA LYS A 246 13.03 -12.16 32.31
C LYS A 246 12.12 -12.33 31.09
N PRO A 247 12.49 -11.77 29.92
CA PRO A 247 11.78 -12.01 28.68
C PRO A 247 11.67 -13.50 28.35
N ARG A 248 10.48 -13.94 27.91
CA ARG A 248 10.21 -15.29 27.42
C ARG A 248 9.55 -15.24 26.04
N PRO A 249 9.72 -16.29 25.21
CA PRO A 249 9.05 -16.36 23.93
C PRO A 249 7.55 -16.65 24.14
N TYR A 250 6.72 -15.64 23.97
CA TYR A 250 5.26 -15.78 23.89
C TYR A 250 4.82 -15.58 22.43
N SER A 251 3.72 -16.22 22.07
CA SER A 251 3.14 -16.19 20.73
C SER A 251 2.26 -14.95 20.51
N GLY A 252 1.72 -14.39 21.59
CA GLY A 252 0.99 -13.14 21.53
C GLY A 252 0.85 -12.42 22.86
N ALA A 253 0.25 -11.24 22.83
CA ALA A 253 -0.05 -10.43 24.01
C ALA A 253 -1.31 -9.58 23.80
N LEU A 254 -2.01 -9.25 24.88
CA LEU A 254 -3.00 -8.17 24.92
C LEU A 254 -2.43 -6.99 25.69
N VAL A 255 -2.48 -5.81 25.08
CA VAL A 255 -1.84 -4.59 25.57
C VAL A 255 -2.81 -3.41 25.44
N PRO A 256 -2.95 -2.57 26.48
CA PRO A 256 -3.81 -1.39 26.43
C PRO A 256 -3.22 -0.27 25.56
N HIS A 257 -4.08 0.61 25.05
CA HIS A 257 -3.70 1.70 24.13
C HIS A 257 -4.20 3.08 24.54
N ALA A 258 -4.74 3.25 25.74
CA ALA A 258 -4.91 4.59 26.32
C ALA A 258 -3.58 5.36 26.43
N GLY A 259 -3.66 6.67 26.69
CA GLY A 259 -2.48 7.49 26.87
C GLY A 259 -1.57 6.99 28.01
N TRP A 260 -0.25 7.19 27.86
CA TRP A 260 0.78 6.61 28.73
C TRP A 260 0.61 6.90 30.21
N ARG A 261 0.02 8.05 30.54
CA ARG A 261 -0.34 8.42 31.92
C ARG A 261 -1.20 7.34 32.61
N TYR A 262 -2.12 6.73 31.87
CA TYR A 262 -3.10 5.79 32.40
C TYR A 262 -2.62 4.34 32.27
N SER A 263 -2.25 3.92 31.06
CA SER A 263 -2.01 2.50 30.75
C SER A 263 -0.54 2.17 30.49
N GLY A 264 0.34 3.17 30.40
CA GLY A 264 1.74 2.99 29.98
C GLY A 264 2.54 2.06 30.90
N ARG A 265 2.26 2.06 32.21
CA ARG A 265 2.94 1.15 33.17
C ARG A 265 2.58 -0.31 32.90
N LEU A 266 1.32 -0.58 32.59
CA LEU A 266 0.86 -1.93 32.27
C LEU A 266 1.41 -2.38 30.92
N ALA A 267 1.41 -1.50 29.91
CA ALA A 267 2.04 -1.79 28.62
C ALA A 267 3.54 -2.13 28.76
N ALA A 268 4.29 -1.35 29.56
CA ALA A 268 5.70 -1.63 29.87
C ALA A 268 5.89 -2.96 30.60
N ALA A 269 5.01 -3.29 31.53
CA ALA A 269 5.05 -4.57 32.23
C ALA A 269 4.82 -5.76 31.28
N VAL A 270 3.90 -5.63 30.30
CA VAL A 270 3.66 -6.68 29.29
C VAL A 270 4.86 -6.82 28.36
N PHE A 271 5.29 -5.73 27.71
CA PHE A 271 6.37 -5.81 26.73
C PHE A 271 7.71 -6.24 27.33
N SER A 272 8.01 -5.87 28.59
CA SER A 272 9.26 -6.30 29.25
C SER A 272 9.30 -7.80 29.56
N ARG A 273 8.18 -8.52 29.46
CA ARG A 273 8.09 -9.98 29.60
C ARG A 273 8.23 -10.73 28.28
N LEU A 274 8.19 -10.03 27.15
CA LEU A 274 8.25 -10.62 25.82
C LEU A 274 9.68 -10.67 25.31
N ALA A 275 10.14 -11.85 24.89
CA ALA A 275 11.27 -11.97 23.98
C ALA A 275 10.78 -11.58 22.58
N ILE A 276 10.77 -10.28 22.29
CA ILE A 276 10.20 -9.71 21.07
C ILE A 276 11.01 -10.20 19.85
N PRO A 277 10.37 -10.86 18.86
CA PRO A 277 11.04 -11.30 17.62
C PRO A 277 11.29 -10.12 16.67
N ASP A 278 11.82 -10.39 15.48
CA ASP A 278 12.09 -9.38 14.45
C ASP A 278 10.83 -8.88 13.72
N ARG A 279 9.66 -9.49 13.98
CA ARG A 279 8.37 -9.13 13.37
C ARG A 279 7.22 -9.20 14.38
N ALA A 280 6.36 -8.19 14.36
CA ALA A 280 5.10 -8.21 15.09
C ALA A 280 3.94 -7.79 14.19
N ILE A 281 2.77 -8.37 14.44
CA ILE A 281 1.50 -7.90 13.88
C ILE A 281 0.69 -7.30 15.03
N ILE A 282 0.37 -6.01 14.93
CA ILE A 282 -0.47 -5.31 15.91
C ILE A 282 -1.88 -5.20 15.35
N LEU A 283 -2.81 -5.95 15.92
CA LEU A 283 -4.23 -5.90 15.61
C LEU A 283 -4.89 -4.88 16.54
N CYS A 284 -5.59 -3.89 15.98
CA CYS A 284 -6.29 -2.87 16.75
C CYS A 284 -7.74 -2.69 16.29
N PRO A 285 -8.63 -2.17 17.14
CA PRO A 285 -9.95 -1.79 16.69
C PRO A 285 -9.88 -0.57 15.77
N LYS A 286 -10.89 -0.45 14.91
CA LYS A 286 -11.07 0.73 14.06
C LYS A 286 -11.90 1.79 14.80
N HIS A 287 -11.25 2.83 15.32
CA HIS A 287 -11.93 3.96 15.98
C HIS A 287 -12.32 5.08 15.02
N ARG A 288 -11.58 5.20 13.91
CA ARG A 288 -11.78 6.27 12.92
C ARG A 288 -12.63 5.78 11.76
N PRO A 289 -13.50 6.63 11.19
CA PRO A 289 -14.39 6.21 10.10
C PRO A 289 -13.67 6.04 8.76
N GLY A 290 -12.49 6.65 8.58
CA GLY A 290 -11.75 6.63 7.33
C GLY A 290 -11.32 5.23 6.89
N GLY A 291 -11.22 5.02 5.59
CA GLY A 291 -10.62 3.82 5.02
C GLY A 291 -11.46 2.55 5.03
N ALA A 292 -10.83 1.43 4.64
CA ALA A 292 -11.44 0.11 4.53
C ALA A 292 -11.93 -0.44 5.87
N ARG A 293 -12.89 -1.36 5.84
CA ARG A 293 -13.46 -1.98 7.06
C ARG A 293 -12.40 -2.75 7.84
N TRP A 294 -11.60 -3.56 7.13
CA TRP A 294 -10.41 -4.22 7.65
C TRP A 294 -9.23 -3.76 6.80
N ALA A 295 -8.21 -3.21 7.43
CA ALA A 295 -7.10 -2.58 6.74
C ALA A 295 -5.76 -3.06 7.30
N ALA A 296 -4.85 -3.44 6.41
CA ALA A 296 -3.44 -3.61 6.71
C ALA A 296 -2.68 -2.36 6.26
N ALA A 297 -1.76 -1.90 7.09
CA ALA A 297 -1.02 -0.68 6.84
C ALA A 297 -0.02 -0.86 5.68
N PRO A 298 -0.15 -0.09 4.59
CA PRO A 298 0.77 -0.18 3.45
C PRO A 298 2.06 0.63 3.64
N HIS A 299 2.24 1.25 4.81
CA HIS A 299 3.33 2.17 5.09
C HIS A 299 4.69 1.47 5.11
N ARG A 300 5.75 2.20 4.70
CA ARG A 300 7.14 1.72 4.84
C ARG A 300 7.64 1.76 6.27
N ARG A 301 7.32 2.82 7.02
CA ARG A 301 7.73 3.03 8.41
C ARG A 301 6.61 3.66 9.21
N TRP A 302 6.64 3.44 10.51
CA TRP A 302 5.83 4.13 11.50
C TRP A 302 6.69 5.16 12.23
N LEU A 303 6.41 6.44 12.07
CA LEU A 303 7.18 7.52 12.67
C LEU A 303 6.54 8.02 13.96
N PHE A 304 7.38 8.44 14.90
CA PHE A 304 7.01 9.20 16.08
C PHE A 304 8.13 10.20 16.40
N PRO A 305 7.89 11.25 17.20
CA PRO A 305 8.93 12.24 17.47
C PRO A 305 10.18 11.58 18.05
N GLY A 306 11.33 11.83 17.40
CA GLY A 306 12.62 11.26 17.80
C GLY A 306 12.93 9.87 17.26
N GLY A 307 12.01 9.21 16.54
CA GLY A 307 12.28 7.87 16.03
C GLY A 307 11.20 7.27 15.12
N GLY A 308 11.26 5.96 14.97
CA GLY A 308 10.30 5.20 14.20
C GLY A 308 10.66 3.72 14.17
N LEU A 309 9.69 2.90 13.75
CA LEU A 309 9.88 1.48 13.48
C LEU A 309 9.64 1.21 12.00
N ASP A 310 10.38 0.26 11.44
CA ASP A 310 10.12 -0.20 10.09
C ASP A 310 8.82 -1.02 10.06
N SER A 311 8.12 -0.96 8.93
CA SER A 311 6.99 -1.84 8.65
C SER A 311 7.47 -3.12 7.98
N ASP A 312 6.56 -4.07 7.76
CA ASP A 312 6.78 -5.22 6.86
C ASP A 312 5.74 -5.20 5.73
N PRO A 313 5.96 -4.39 4.68
CA PRO A 313 4.99 -4.23 3.59
C PRO A 313 4.80 -5.51 2.78
N GLU A 314 5.81 -6.38 2.72
CA GLU A 314 5.70 -7.70 2.08
C GLU A 314 4.69 -8.58 2.84
N LEU A 315 4.84 -8.66 4.17
CA LEU A 315 3.90 -9.40 5.01
C LEU A 315 2.50 -8.76 5.00
N ALA A 316 2.40 -7.43 4.98
CA ALA A 316 1.12 -6.73 4.86
C ALA A 316 0.38 -7.11 3.56
N SER A 317 1.10 -7.15 2.42
CA SER A 317 0.55 -7.57 1.13
C SER A 317 0.11 -9.04 1.15
N LEU A 318 0.94 -9.94 1.67
CA LEU A 318 0.59 -11.37 1.80
C LEU A 318 -0.67 -11.58 2.64
N LEU A 319 -0.84 -10.80 3.70
CA LEU A 319 -2.03 -10.84 4.54
C LEU A 319 -3.26 -10.30 3.80
N ALA A 320 -3.14 -9.17 3.09
CA ALA A 320 -4.24 -8.61 2.31
C ALA A 320 -4.69 -9.54 1.17
N GLU A 321 -3.76 -10.26 0.55
CA GLU A 321 -4.07 -11.27 -0.47
C GLU A 321 -4.71 -12.52 0.13
N GLY A 322 -4.21 -12.97 1.29
CA GLY A 322 -4.63 -14.22 1.92
C GLY A 322 -5.90 -14.13 2.76
N VAL A 323 -6.26 -12.94 3.27
CA VAL A 323 -7.42 -12.72 4.15
C VAL A 323 -8.54 -12.01 3.38
N PRO A 324 -9.66 -12.69 3.08
CA PRO A 324 -10.77 -12.08 2.35
C PRO A 324 -11.29 -10.81 3.03
N GLY A 325 -11.30 -9.70 2.30
CA GLY A 325 -11.80 -8.41 2.78
C GLY A 325 -10.81 -7.57 3.58
N LEU A 326 -9.56 -8.03 3.76
CA LEU A 326 -8.47 -7.22 4.27
C LEU A 326 -7.83 -6.43 3.12
N GLU A 327 -7.82 -5.10 3.21
CA GLU A 327 -7.29 -4.23 2.17
C GLU A 327 -5.99 -3.53 2.61
N LEU A 328 -5.09 -3.26 1.67
CA LEU A 328 -3.98 -2.33 1.88
C LEU A 328 -4.50 -0.89 1.80
N ASP A 329 -4.62 -0.20 2.93
CA ASP A 329 -5.23 1.12 2.98
C ASP A 329 -4.67 2.02 4.09
N ALA A 330 -3.87 3.03 3.74
CA ALA A 330 -3.35 3.99 4.72
C ALA A 330 -4.42 4.91 5.31
N ALA A 331 -5.55 5.11 4.63
CA ALA A 331 -6.58 6.03 5.12
C ALA A 331 -7.15 5.54 6.45
N ALA A 332 -7.26 4.22 6.64
CA ALA A 332 -7.65 3.60 7.91
C ALA A 332 -6.64 3.84 9.05
N HIS A 333 -5.36 4.07 8.73
CA HIS A 333 -4.29 4.22 9.72
C HIS A 333 -3.89 5.67 10.01
N ARG A 334 -4.27 6.61 9.14
CA ARG A 334 -3.84 8.02 9.20
C ARG A 334 -4.01 8.65 10.58
N ASP A 335 -5.20 8.48 11.17
CA ASP A 335 -5.60 9.11 12.45
C ASP A 335 -5.86 8.06 13.55
N GLU A 336 -5.50 6.80 13.32
CA GLU A 336 -5.75 5.68 14.23
C GLU A 336 -4.62 5.56 15.26
N HIS A 337 -4.97 5.60 16.54
CA HIS A 337 -4.01 5.74 17.63
C HIS A 337 -3.58 4.40 18.22
N ALA A 338 -4.45 3.38 18.14
CA ALA A 338 -4.32 2.16 18.93
C ALA A 338 -3.06 1.34 18.60
N ILE A 339 -2.53 1.44 17.37
CA ILE A 339 -1.21 0.90 17.01
C ILE A 339 -0.10 1.87 17.47
N GLU A 340 -0.25 3.16 17.19
CA GLU A 340 0.79 4.20 17.40
C GLU A 340 1.33 4.26 18.82
N VAL A 341 0.44 4.27 19.80
CA VAL A 341 0.76 4.54 21.21
C VAL A 341 1.75 3.53 21.80
N GLN A 342 1.82 2.34 21.21
CA GLN A 342 2.68 1.25 21.63
C GLN A 342 4.08 1.31 21.01
N LEU A 343 4.22 2.00 19.87
CA LEU A 343 5.43 1.93 19.03
C LEU A 343 6.69 2.49 19.68
N PRO A 344 6.68 3.64 20.40
CA PRO A 344 7.92 4.16 20.98
C PRO A 344 8.51 3.21 22.04
N LEU A 345 7.64 2.58 22.84
CA LEU A 345 8.04 1.62 23.86
C LEU A 345 8.58 0.32 23.22
N LEU A 346 7.93 -0.18 22.16
CA LEU A 346 8.43 -1.30 21.37
C LEU A 346 9.78 -0.99 20.73
N ALA A 347 9.95 0.20 20.16
CA ALA A 347 11.21 0.63 19.54
C ALA A 347 12.37 0.68 20.55
N ARG A 348 12.10 1.02 21.80
CA ARG A 348 13.11 0.97 22.86
C ARG A 348 13.53 -0.45 23.20
N LEU A 349 12.58 -1.38 23.24
CA LEU A 349 12.82 -2.77 23.65
C LEU A 349 13.34 -3.66 22.50
N ALA A 350 12.98 -3.35 21.26
CA ALA A 350 13.33 -4.10 20.06
C ALA A 350 13.50 -3.12 18.86
N PRO A 351 14.67 -2.48 18.71
CA PRO A 351 14.89 -1.45 17.69
C PRO A 351 14.84 -1.98 16.26
N ASP A 352 15.14 -3.27 16.05
CA ASP A 352 15.11 -3.93 14.74
C ASP A 352 13.73 -4.55 14.42
N LEU A 353 12.72 -4.32 15.26
CA LEU A 353 11.38 -4.85 15.06
C LEU A 353 10.73 -4.26 13.80
N ARG A 354 10.19 -5.13 12.95
CA ARG A 354 9.27 -4.74 11.87
C ARG A 354 7.82 -4.94 12.29
N VAL A 355 6.97 -3.95 12.03
CA VAL A 355 5.57 -3.94 12.50
C VAL A 355 4.58 -3.90 11.33
N VAL A 356 3.69 -4.89 11.27
CA VAL A 356 2.47 -4.80 10.45
C VAL A 356 1.32 -4.35 11.35
N GLY A 357 0.69 -3.23 11.01
CA GLY A 357 -0.51 -2.75 11.69
C GLY A 357 -1.76 -3.23 10.96
N ILE A 358 -2.72 -3.81 11.68
CA ILE A 358 -4.02 -4.21 11.13
C ILE A 358 -5.14 -3.55 11.95
N SER A 359 -5.95 -2.73 11.28
CA SER A 359 -7.15 -2.14 11.85
C SER A 359 -8.35 -3.02 11.52
N VAL A 360 -9.06 -3.48 12.55
CA VAL A 360 -10.21 -4.37 12.44
C VAL A 360 -11.47 -3.62 12.86
N GLY A 361 -12.31 -3.28 11.88
CA GLY A 361 -13.65 -2.76 12.10
C GLY A 361 -14.67 -3.85 12.48
N ASP A 362 -15.90 -3.41 12.70
CA ASP A 362 -17.01 -4.28 13.13
C ASP A 362 -17.24 -5.47 12.20
N ALA A 363 -17.50 -6.63 12.82
CA ALA A 363 -17.71 -7.90 12.15
C ALA A 363 -18.55 -8.84 13.02
N SER A 364 -19.22 -9.79 12.37
CA SER A 364 -19.86 -10.92 13.05
C SER A 364 -18.84 -11.95 13.54
N LEU A 365 -19.20 -12.79 14.51
CA LEU A 365 -18.32 -13.84 15.00
C LEU A 365 -17.81 -14.78 13.88
N PRO A 366 -18.64 -15.28 12.95
CA PRO A 366 -18.16 -16.11 11.84
C PRO A 366 -17.14 -15.42 10.94
N GLU A 367 -17.31 -14.11 10.68
CA GLU A 367 -16.35 -13.30 9.93
C GLU A 367 -15.00 -13.21 10.65
N LEU A 368 -15.01 -12.94 11.97
CA LEU A 368 -13.78 -12.85 12.78
C LEU A 368 -13.04 -14.19 12.87
N LEU A 369 -13.77 -15.30 13.03
CA LEU A 369 -13.16 -16.64 13.03
C LEU A 369 -12.54 -16.97 11.67
N SER A 370 -13.25 -16.65 10.59
CA SER A 370 -12.74 -16.86 9.22
C SER A 370 -11.52 -16.00 8.92
N PHE A 371 -11.48 -14.76 9.42
CA PHE A 371 -10.28 -13.92 9.38
C PHE A 371 -9.12 -14.63 10.07
N GLY A 372 -9.28 -15.04 11.33
CA GLY A 372 -8.22 -15.68 12.09
C GLY A 372 -7.70 -16.98 11.45
N VAL A 373 -8.59 -17.78 10.87
CA VAL A 373 -8.22 -18.97 10.10
C VAL A 373 -7.38 -18.58 8.87
N ALA A 374 -7.84 -17.61 8.08
CA ALA A 374 -7.12 -17.16 6.87
C ALA A 374 -5.74 -16.59 7.21
N MET A 375 -5.66 -15.76 8.25
CA MET A 375 -4.40 -15.23 8.76
C MET A 375 -3.46 -16.36 9.21
N SER A 376 -3.97 -17.41 9.86
CA SER A 376 -3.16 -18.57 10.26
C SER A 376 -2.57 -19.33 9.06
N VAL A 377 -3.25 -19.34 7.91
CA VAL A 377 -2.76 -19.99 6.69
C VAL A 377 -1.57 -19.20 6.13
N VAL A 378 -1.66 -17.88 6.05
CA VAL A 378 -0.55 -17.01 5.61
C VAL A 378 0.68 -17.17 6.51
N LEU A 379 0.48 -17.25 7.82
CA LEU A 379 1.58 -17.30 8.80
C LEU A 379 2.18 -18.70 9.01
N ARG A 380 1.52 -19.77 8.54
CA ARG A 380 1.90 -21.16 8.87
C ARG A 380 3.31 -21.51 8.43
N ASP A 381 3.66 -21.10 7.21
CA ASP A 381 4.88 -21.51 6.51
C ASP A 381 6.04 -20.51 6.70
N MET A 382 5.83 -19.46 7.51
CA MET A 382 6.89 -18.51 7.81
C MET A 382 7.98 -19.15 8.69
N PRO A 383 9.27 -19.02 8.34
CA PRO A 383 10.38 -19.59 9.13
C PRO A 383 10.43 -19.08 10.57
N ARG A 384 10.05 -17.82 10.77
CA ARG A 384 9.84 -17.18 12.07
C ARG A 384 8.50 -16.48 12.05
N ARG A 385 7.62 -16.91 12.95
CA ARG A 385 6.28 -16.34 13.07
C ARG A 385 6.35 -15.00 13.78
N PRO A 386 5.53 -14.03 13.37
CA PRO A 386 5.45 -12.76 14.07
C PRO A 386 4.79 -12.92 15.44
N LEU A 387 5.16 -12.06 16.39
CA LEU A 387 4.42 -11.88 17.63
C LEU A 387 3.06 -11.23 17.32
N LEU A 388 1.96 -11.79 17.82
CA LEU A 388 0.62 -11.19 17.66
C LEU A 388 0.27 -10.30 18.87
N ILE A 389 0.13 -9.01 18.64
CA ILE A 389 -0.23 -8.03 19.68
C ILE A 389 -1.67 -7.58 19.45
N VAL A 390 -2.52 -7.82 20.44
CA VAL A 390 -3.89 -7.31 20.52
C VAL A 390 -3.86 -5.98 21.24
N SER A 391 -4.16 -4.91 20.52
CA SER A 391 -4.31 -3.58 21.08
C SER A 391 -5.75 -3.40 21.58
N SER A 392 -5.95 -3.37 22.90
CA SER A 392 -7.29 -3.24 23.49
C SER A 392 -7.26 -2.59 24.87
N ASP A 393 -8.07 -1.56 25.04
CA ASP A 393 -8.63 -1.20 26.34
C ASP A 393 -9.87 -2.08 26.64
N MET A 394 -10.30 -2.13 27.90
CA MET A 394 -11.42 -2.95 28.36
C MET A 394 -12.70 -2.11 28.42
N ASN A 395 -13.52 -2.22 29.47
CA ASN A 395 -14.75 -1.45 29.54
C ASN A 395 -14.49 0.06 29.73
N HIS A 396 -15.35 0.85 29.08
CA HIS A 396 -15.45 2.29 29.19
C HIS A 396 -16.75 2.69 29.90
N PHE A 397 -16.72 3.88 30.52
CA PHE A 397 -17.91 4.66 30.89
C PHE A 397 -18.74 4.19 32.09
N ALA A 398 -18.25 3.23 32.88
CA ALA A 398 -18.85 2.85 34.16
C ALA A 398 -17.99 3.31 35.35
N ASP A 399 -18.55 3.24 36.57
CA ASP A 399 -17.76 3.45 37.78
C ASP A 399 -16.70 2.36 37.97
N ASP A 400 -15.70 2.62 38.83
CA ASP A 400 -14.54 1.74 39.02
C ASP A 400 -14.94 0.33 39.50
N SER A 401 -15.87 0.25 40.45
CA SER A 401 -16.30 -1.03 41.02
C SER A 401 -17.00 -1.90 39.97
N HIS A 402 -17.93 -1.30 39.21
CA HIS A 402 -18.65 -2.02 38.16
C HIS A 402 -17.71 -2.40 37.01
N THR A 403 -16.81 -1.50 36.61
CA THR A 403 -15.82 -1.74 35.54
C THR A 403 -14.94 -2.95 35.88
N ARG A 404 -14.38 -2.99 37.11
CA ARG A 404 -13.59 -4.14 37.59
C ARG A 404 -14.36 -5.45 37.55
N GLN A 405 -15.64 -5.42 37.90
CA GLN A 405 -16.50 -6.61 37.91
C GLN A 405 -16.73 -7.16 36.50
N ILE A 406 -17.14 -6.31 35.54
CA ILE A 406 -17.48 -6.78 34.20
C ILE A 406 -16.22 -7.07 33.37
N ASP A 407 -15.13 -6.33 33.57
CA ASP A 407 -13.86 -6.63 32.90
C ASP A 407 -13.27 -7.96 33.37
N ARG A 408 -13.51 -8.36 34.62
CA ARG A 408 -13.13 -9.68 35.10
C ARG A 408 -13.78 -10.79 34.28
N LEU A 409 -15.05 -10.64 33.89
CA LEU A 409 -15.74 -11.61 33.04
C LEU A 409 -15.08 -11.73 31.66
N ALA A 410 -14.70 -10.61 31.05
CA ALA A 410 -13.99 -10.61 29.76
C ALA A 410 -12.59 -11.25 29.88
N ILE A 411 -11.85 -10.94 30.96
CA ILE A 411 -10.52 -11.52 31.21
C ILE A 411 -10.61 -13.03 31.42
N GLU A 412 -11.56 -13.50 32.24
CA GLU A 412 -11.78 -14.95 32.46
C GLU A 412 -12.16 -15.67 31.16
N ALA A 413 -12.97 -15.03 30.30
CA ALA A 413 -13.26 -15.56 28.98
C ALA A 413 -12.00 -15.66 28.09
N ILE A 414 -11.09 -14.68 28.13
CA ILE A 414 -9.82 -14.73 27.40
C ILE A 414 -8.89 -15.81 27.97
N GLU A 415 -8.83 -15.94 29.30
CA GLU A 415 -8.04 -16.95 30.00
C GLU A 415 -8.51 -18.39 29.71
N SER A 416 -9.78 -18.56 29.30
CA SER A 416 -10.32 -19.85 28.84
C SER A 416 -9.76 -20.31 27.48
N LEU A 417 -9.06 -19.44 26.74
CA LEU A 417 -8.51 -19.70 25.40
C LEU A 417 -9.59 -19.98 24.33
N ASN A 418 -10.83 -19.59 24.59
CA ASN A 418 -11.96 -19.78 23.69
C ASN A 418 -12.39 -18.44 23.05
N PRO A 419 -12.01 -18.15 21.79
CA PRO A 419 -12.36 -16.88 21.14
C PRO A 419 -13.87 -16.66 20.98
N GLU A 420 -14.66 -17.72 20.77
CA GLU A 420 -16.11 -17.63 20.71
C GLU A 420 -16.71 -17.17 22.04
N LEU A 421 -16.23 -17.74 23.16
CA LEU A 421 -16.65 -17.34 24.50
C LEU A 421 -16.31 -15.88 24.78
N VAL A 422 -15.13 -15.39 24.38
CA VAL A 422 -14.76 -13.97 24.51
C VAL A 422 -15.78 -13.08 23.80
N TYR A 423 -16.11 -13.41 22.54
CA TYR A 423 -17.07 -12.64 21.77
C TYR A 423 -18.45 -12.61 22.44
N GLU A 424 -18.95 -13.78 22.86
CA GLU A 424 -20.25 -13.93 23.50
C GLU A 424 -20.31 -13.21 24.85
N THR A 425 -19.33 -13.42 25.73
CA THR A 425 -19.27 -12.80 27.06
C THR A 425 -19.27 -11.28 26.97
N VAL A 426 -18.44 -10.69 26.09
CA VAL A 426 -18.37 -9.23 25.92
C VAL A 426 -19.69 -8.67 25.40
N ARG A 427 -20.31 -9.32 24.39
CA ARG A 427 -21.58 -8.86 23.80
C ARG A 427 -22.77 -9.01 24.76
N GLN A 428 -22.89 -10.15 25.43
CA GLN A 428 -24.01 -10.45 26.34
C GLN A 428 -23.99 -9.54 27.58
N ASN A 429 -22.80 -9.26 28.12
CA ASN A 429 -22.63 -8.38 29.28
C ASN A 429 -22.49 -6.90 28.90
N ARG A 430 -22.58 -6.55 27.60
CA ARG A 430 -22.47 -5.17 27.08
C ARG A 430 -21.18 -4.47 27.53
N ILE A 431 -20.09 -5.22 27.60
CA ILE A 431 -18.76 -4.70 27.96
C ILE A 431 -18.26 -3.89 26.76
N SER A 432 -17.92 -2.63 26.98
CA SER A 432 -17.47 -1.72 25.91
C SER A 432 -15.97 -1.86 25.58
N MET A 433 -15.47 -3.10 25.62
CA MET A 433 -14.12 -3.48 25.22
C MET A 433 -13.91 -3.16 23.74
N CYS A 434 -12.99 -2.23 23.44
CA CYS A 434 -12.79 -1.77 22.07
C CYS A 434 -12.16 -2.87 21.19
N GLY A 435 -11.19 -3.63 21.71
CA GLY A 435 -10.45 -4.65 20.97
C GLY A 435 -11.06 -6.05 20.94
N ILE A 436 -12.39 -6.20 21.11
CA ILE A 436 -13.07 -7.50 21.01
C ILE A 436 -12.76 -8.22 19.68
N ALA A 437 -12.89 -7.51 18.56
CA ALA A 437 -12.64 -8.08 17.22
C ALA A 437 -11.16 -8.46 17.00
N PRO A 438 -10.18 -7.56 17.26
CA PRO A 438 -8.76 -7.91 17.28
C PRO A 438 -8.41 -9.10 18.17
N CYS A 439 -9.01 -9.18 19.36
CA CYS A 439 -8.74 -10.26 20.32
C CYS A 439 -9.21 -11.62 19.77
N VAL A 440 -10.43 -11.68 19.24
CA VAL A 440 -10.99 -12.90 18.63
C VAL A 440 -10.13 -13.35 17.44
N VAL A 441 -9.74 -12.43 16.55
CA VAL A 441 -8.90 -12.73 15.39
C VAL A 441 -7.53 -13.28 15.83
N ALA A 442 -6.86 -12.63 16.78
CA ALA A 442 -5.56 -13.07 17.27
C ALA A 442 -5.63 -14.45 17.94
N MET A 443 -6.59 -14.65 18.85
CA MET A 443 -6.77 -15.93 19.53
C MET A 443 -7.09 -17.04 18.52
N GLU A 444 -7.96 -16.79 17.54
CA GLU A 444 -8.27 -17.77 16.51
C GLU A 444 -7.05 -18.12 15.66
N THR A 445 -6.27 -17.11 15.27
CA THR A 445 -5.01 -17.31 14.54
C THR A 445 -4.06 -18.20 15.33
N LEU A 446 -3.83 -17.89 16.62
CA LEU A 446 -2.95 -18.68 17.48
C LEU A 446 -3.48 -20.11 17.71
N ARG A 447 -4.80 -20.28 17.85
CA ARG A 447 -5.46 -21.60 17.99
C ARG A 447 -5.21 -22.50 16.79
N TRP A 448 -5.24 -21.96 15.58
CA TRP A 448 -4.93 -22.70 14.35
C TRP A 448 -3.45 -22.95 14.15
N LEU A 449 -2.60 -22.02 14.59
CA LEU A 449 -1.14 -22.17 14.60
C LEU A 449 -0.60 -23.12 15.68
N LYS A 450 -1.48 -23.58 16.60
CA LYS A 450 -1.15 -24.43 17.76
C LYS A 450 -0.25 -23.74 18.79
N CYS A 451 -0.47 -22.45 18.95
CA CYS A 451 0.28 -21.51 19.79
C CYS A 451 -0.63 -20.76 20.78
N LEU A 452 -1.75 -21.37 21.17
CA LEU A 452 -2.69 -20.86 22.17
C LEU A 452 -3.01 -21.99 23.17
N ASN A 453 -2.06 -22.25 24.06
CA ASN A 453 -2.10 -23.32 25.06
C ASN A 453 -2.20 -22.77 26.48
N ARG A 454 -1.77 -21.52 26.70
CA ARG A 454 -1.84 -20.85 27.99
C ARG A 454 -2.06 -19.35 27.84
N CYS A 455 -2.79 -18.77 28.80
CA CYS A 455 -2.88 -17.33 29.03
C CYS A 455 -2.25 -17.01 30.39
N GLU A 456 -1.42 -15.98 30.45
CA GLU A 456 -0.83 -15.47 31.69
C GLU A 456 -1.25 -14.02 31.90
N SER A 457 -1.86 -13.73 33.05
CA SER A 457 -2.21 -12.36 33.44
C SER A 457 -0.98 -11.62 33.97
N VAL A 458 -0.64 -10.50 33.33
CA VAL A 458 0.42 -9.59 33.78
C VAL A 458 -0.11 -8.60 34.80
N GLY A 459 -1.35 -8.13 34.59
CA GLY A 459 -1.99 -7.19 35.50
C GLY A 459 -3.29 -6.62 34.94
N TYR A 460 -3.98 -5.91 35.82
CA TYR A 460 -5.19 -5.16 35.51
C TYR A 460 -5.16 -3.84 36.27
N ALA A 461 -5.62 -2.77 35.63
CA ALA A 461 -5.75 -1.44 36.22
C ALA A 461 -6.97 -0.73 35.62
N THR A 462 -7.39 0.37 36.24
CA THR A 462 -8.33 1.32 35.63
C THR A 462 -7.73 2.71 35.58
N SER A 463 -8.37 3.63 34.86
CA SER A 463 -7.96 5.04 34.85
C SER A 463 -7.99 5.68 36.25
N ALA A 464 -8.77 5.14 37.19
CA ALA A 464 -8.79 5.60 38.59
C ALA A 464 -7.46 5.31 39.32
N ASP A 465 -6.76 4.23 38.96
CA ASP A 465 -5.44 3.89 39.53
C ASP A 465 -4.33 4.90 39.14
N ALA A 466 -4.62 5.80 38.19
CA ALA A 466 -3.73 6.87 37.72
C ALA A 466 -4.23 8.28 38.11
N ASP A 467 -4.85 8.38 39.29
CA ASP A 467 -5.47 9.60 39.84
C ASP A 467 -6.62 10.14 38.97
N GLY A 468 -7.31 9.25 38.25
CA GLY A 468 -8.51 9.56 37.48
C GLY A 468 -9.78 9.58 38.34
N PRO A 469 -10.90 10.10 37.80
CA PRO A 469 -12.20 10.04 38.46
C PRO A 469 -12.70 8.59 38.58
N THR A 470 -13.43 8.26 39.65
CA THR A 470 -13.90 6.89 39.95
C THR A 470 -15.32 6.61 39.48
N ASP A 471 -16.08 7.65 39.11
CA ASP A 471 -17.47 7.56 38.63
C ASP A 471 -17.57 7.20 37.15
N ARG A 472 -16.49 7.41 36.39
CA ARG A 472 -16.40 7.06 34.97
C ARG A 472 -14.96 6.70 34.58
N VAL A 473 -14.65 5.42 34.54
CA VAL A 473 -13.31 4.91 34.25
C VAL A 473 -13.22 4.18 32.91
N VAL A 474 -11.97 3.89 32.52
CA VAL A 474 -11.62 2.91 31.50
C VAL A 474 -10.78 1.82 32.15
N GLY A 475 -11.08 0.55 31.87
CA GLY A 475 -10.29 -0.60 32.33
C GLY A 475 -9.16 -0.96 31.38
N TYR A 476 -8.08 -1.53 31.92
CA TYR A 476 -6.88 -1.93 31.20
C TYR A 476 -6.43 -3.32 31.68
N ALA A 477 -6.20 -4.23 30.74
CA ALA A 477 -5.67 -5.56 31.03
C ALA A 477 -4.36 -5.78 30.25
N GLY A 478 -3.44 -6.53 30.86
CA GLY A 478 -2.22 -7.00 30.22
C GLY A 478 -2.17 -8.52 30.29
N LEU A 479 -2.17 -9.20 29.15
CA LEU A 479 -2.19 -10.66 29.05
C LEU A 479 -1.11 -11.16 28.09
N LEU A 480 -0.62 -12.38 28.30
CA LEU A 480 0.37 -13.05 27.46
C LEU A 480 -0.16 -14.40 26.99
N PHE A 481 0.06 -14.75 25.72
CA PHE A 481 -0.40 -15.99 25.10
C PHE A 481 0.79 -16.88 24.71
N GLU A 482 0.78 -18.15 25.14
CA GLU A 482 1.81 -19.16 24.86
C GLU A 482 1.25 -20.34 24.07
#